data_AF-A0A6J7T082-F1
#
_entry.id   AF-A0A6J7T082-F1
#
_cell.length_a   1.000
_cell.length_b   1.000
_cell.length_c   1.000
_cell.angle_alpha   90.00
_cell.angle_beta   90.00
_cell.angle_gamma   90.00
#
_symmetry.space_group_name_H-M   'P 1'
#
loop_
_entity.id
_entity.type
_entity.pdbx_description
1 polymer ?
#
loop_
_entity_poly.entity_id
_entity_poly.type
_entity_poly.pdbx_seq_one_letter_code
_entity_poly.pdbx_strand_id
1 'polypeptide(L)' 'MDEANKAVSKAESIRKFVILPTDFTIAGGHLTAKLSIKRHVVAKEFAAEIEALYS' A
#
# COMPACT_ATOMS: atom_id res chain seq x y z
N MET A 1 11.01 -0.36 -10.92
CA MET A 1 11.28 -0.36 -9.46
C MET A 1 12.52 0.46 -9.16
N ASP A 2 13.61 0.22 -9.90
CA ASP A 2 14.85 1.00 -9.80
C ASP A 2 14.65 2.48 -10.11
N GLU A 3 13.82 2.83 -11.09
CA GLU A 3 13.56 4.24 -11.45
C GLU A 3 12.92 5.05 -10.31
N ALA A 4 11.97 4.47 -9.57
CA ALA A 4 11.32 5.15 -8.45
C ALA A 4 12.28 5.31 -7.27
N ASN A 5 13.13 4.31 -7.02
CA ASN A 5 14.14 4.35 -5.96
C ASN A 5 15.30 5.31 -6.28
N LYS A 6 15.52 5.71 -7.54
CA LYS A 6 16.52 6.74 -7.90
C LYS A 6 16.14 8.14 -7.40
N ALA A 7 14.86 8.41 -7.21
CA ALA A 7 14.36 9.74 -6.83
C ALA A 7 14.38 9.97 -5.31
N VAL A 8 14.69 8.96 -4.51
CA VAL A 8 14.59 9.00 -3.05
C VAL A 8 15.89 8.54 -2.40
N SER A 9 16.08 8.89 -1.13
CA SER A 9 17.25 8.42 -0.38
C SER A 9 17.22 6.89 -0.19
N LYS A 10 18.36 6.30 0.17
CA LYS A 10 18.45 4.87 0.48
C LYS A 10 17.55 4.45 1.65
N ALA A 11 17.26 5.37 2.57
CA ALA A 11 16.35 5.14 3.69
C ALA A 11 14.87 5.13 3.25
N GLU A 12 14.53 5.92 2.24
CA GLU A 12 13.17 6.04 1.67
C GLU A 12 12.92 5.09 0.49
N SER A 13 13.95 4.35 0.07
CA SER A 13 13.84 3.36 -1.00
C SER A 13 12.85 2.24 -0.62
N ILE A 14 11.99 1.89 -1.56
CA ILE A 14 11.02 0.80 -1.44
C ILE A 14 11.79 -0.52 -1.44
N ARG A 15 11.71 -1.26 -0.32
CA ARG A 15 12.45 -2.52 -0.12
C ARG A 15 11.66 -3.77 -0.50
N LYS A 16 10.36 -3.78 -0.22
CA LYS A 16 9.43 -4.87 -0.52
C LYS A 16 8.06 -4.26 -0.86
N PHE A 17 7.34 -4.89 -1.77
CA PHE A 17 5.95 -4.55 -2.10
C PHE A 17 5.21 -5.83 -2.49
N VAL A 18 3.89 -5.81 -2.36
CA VAL A 18 3.01 -6.89 -2.85
C VAL A 18 2.00 -6.29 -3.81
N ILE A 19 1.61 -7.07 -4.82
CA ILE A 19 0.50 -6.72 -5.70
C ILE A 19 -0.74 -7.40 -5.14
N LEU A 20 -1.73 -6.60 -4.76
CA LEU A 20 -3.02 -7.11 -4.32
C LEU A 20 -3.84 -7.55 -5.54
N PRO A 21 -4.67 -8.61 -5.42
CA PRO A 21 -5.53 -9.07 -6.51
C PRO A 21 -6.78 -8.17 -6.71
N THR A 22 -6.96 -7.15 -5.87
CA THR A 22 -8.13 -6.28 -5.87
C THR A 22 -7.72 -4.82 -5.73
N ASP A 23 -8.52 -3.95 -6.35
CA ASP A 23 -8.35 -2.49 -6.29
C ASP A 23 -9.03 -1.89 -5.06
N PHE A 24 -8.48 -0.77 -4.56
CA PHE A 24 -9.16 0.03 -3.56
C PHE A 24 -10.32 0.80 -4.19
N THR A 25 -11.49 0.74 -3.56
CA THR A 25 -12.69 1.42 -4.07
C THR A 25 -13.36 2.27 -3.00
N ILE A 26 -14.15 3.26 -3.43
CA ILE A 26 -15.01 4.04 -2.53
C ILE A 26 -16.13 3.15 -1.96
N ALA A 27 -16.71 2.29 -2.81
CA ALA A 27 -17.79 1.38 -2.43
C ALA A 27 -17.34 0.34 -1.38
N GLY A 28 -16.13 -0.19 -1.52
CA GLY A 28 -15.49 -1.07 -0.51
C GLY A 28 -15.01 -0.32 0.73
N GLY A 29 -15.13 1.01 0.76
CA GLY A 29 -14.77 1.82 1.92
C GLY A 29 -13.27 2.12 2.06
N HIS A 30 -12.42 1.58 1.19
CA HIS A 30 -10.97 1.79 1.19
C HIS A 30 -10.57 3.23 0.84
N LEU A 31 -11.38 3.91 0.01
CA LEU A 31 -11.13 5.28 -0.42
C LEU A 31 -12.16 6.27 0.16
N THR A 32 -11.75 7.52 0.35
CA THR A 32 -12.66 8.64 0.59
C THR A 32 -13.35 9.05 -0.72
N ALA A 33 -14.41 9.86 -0.63
CA ALA A 33 -15.06 10.44 -1.82
C ALA A 33 -14.09 11.26 -2.69
N LYS A 34 -12.99 11.75 -2.10
CA LYS A 34 -11.89 12.45 -2.80
C LYS A 34 -10.74 11.50 -3.22
N LEU A 35 -10.98 10.20 -3.28
CA LEU A 35 -10.00 9.17 -3.69
C LEU A 35 -8.74 9.07 -2.80
N SER A 36 -8.80 9.57 -1.57
CA SER A 36 -7.70 9.38 -0.60
C SER A 36 -7.87 8.07 0.15
N ILE A 37 -6.76 7.38 0.45
CA ILE A 37 -6.79 6.07 1.14
C ILE A 37 -7.21 6.23 2.61
N LYS A 38 -8.17 5.42 3.05
CA LYS A 38 -8.51 5.22 4.47
C LYS A 38 -7.58 4.15 5.06
N ARG A 39 -6.40 4.59 5.51
CA ARG A 39 -5.31 3.71 5.96
C ARG A 39 -5.74 2.65 6.99
N HIS A 40 -6.58 3.00 7.96
CA HIS A 40 -7.00 2.06 9.01
C HIS A 40 -7.88 0.92 8.48
N VAL A 41 -8.70 1.18 7.45
CA VAL A 41 -9.53 0.14 6.81
C VAL A 41 -8.64 -0.81 6.03
N VAL A 42 -7.79 -0.25 5.16
CA VAL A 42 -6.84 -1.01 4.35
C VAL A 42 -5.88 -1.83 5.20
N ALA A 43 -5.30 -1.23 6.25
CA ALA A 43 -4.36 -1.92 7.12
C ALA A 43 -5.00 -3.10 7.89
N LYS A 44 -6.30 -2.99 8.21
CA LYS A 44 -7.05 -4.07 8.87
C LYS A 44 -7.38 -5.20 7.89
N GLU A 45 -7.82 -4.85 6.68
CA GLU A 45 -8.28 -5.81 5.69
C GLU A 45 -7.14 -6.62 5.05
N PHE A 46 -6.00 -5.95 4.81
CA PHE A 46 -4.80 -6.55 4.21
C PHE A 46 -3.68 -6.76 5.24
N ALA A 47 -4.05 -7.02 6.49
CA ALA A 47 -3.10 -7.19 7.59
C ALA A 47 -2.13 -8.35 7.31
N ALA A 48 -2.63 -9.46 6.74
CA ALA A 48 -1.82 -10.64 6.44
C ALA A 48 -0.74 -10.34 5.39
N GLU A 49 -1.08 -9.61 4.33
CA GLU A 49 -0.15 -9.18 3.29
C GLU A 49 0.90 -8.21 3.84
N ILE A 50 0.49 -7.30 4.73
CA ILE A 50 1.40 -6.38 5.41
C ILE A 50 2.37 -7.17 6.30
N GLU A 51 1.88 -8.11 7.11
CA GLU A 51 2.75 -8.95 7.95
C GLU A 51 3.72 -9.80 7.14
N ALA A 52 3.29 -10.33 5.99
CA ALA A 52 4.15 -11.08 5.08
C ALA A 52 5.29 -10.22 4.48
N LEU A 53 5.14 -8.90 4.41
CA LEU A 53 6.23 -8.00 4.00
C LEU A 53 7.29 -7.83 5.11
N TYR A 54 6.89 -7.93 6.38
CA TYR A 54 7.79 -7.72 7.53
C TYR A 54 8.41 -9.00 8.10
N SER A 55 7.86 -10.17 7.77
CA SER A 55 8.56 -11.46 7.98
C SER A 55 9.72 -11.64 7.01
#